data_AF-A0AA92Q4S1-F1
#
_entry.id   AF-A0AA92Q4S1-F1
#
_cell.length_a   1.000
_cell.length_b   1.000
_cell.length_c   1.000
_cell.angle_alpha   90.00
_cell.angle_beta   90.00
_cell.angle_gamma   90.00
#
_symmetry.space_group_name_H-M   'P 1'
#
loop_
_entity.id
_entity.type
_entity.pdbx_description
1 polymer ?
#
loop_
_entity_poly.entity_id
_entity_poly.type
_entity_poly.pdbx_seq_one_letter_code
_entity_poly.pdbx_strand_id
1 'polypeptide(L)'
;MSKIIKLQDGTPQIVADEWTVLRAPEGGELAQGEVDAAARAIVPLAYWQANREALASRAGAGTLAVWLAPDDEPSALADDLASLPLVAVDFPVFRDGRGYSTAFLLRQRLGFTRELRAIGDVLRDQLDFMRRCGFDAFAVRADKSIDDALNGFGEISVRYQGAIDEPRPLFRRERASTVSAA
;
A
#
# COMPACT_ATOMS: atom_id res chain seq x y z
N MET A 1 13.19 2.81 -15.49
CA MET A 1 12.09 2.07 -14.83
C MET A 1 11.88 2.70 -13.47
N SER A 2 10.62 2.91 -13.08
CA SER A 2 10.29 3.40 -11.74
C SER A 2 10.74 2.37 -10.69
N LYS A 3 11.00 2.82 -9.47
CA LYS A 3 11.39 1.98 -8.34
C LYS A 3 10.47 2.27 -7.17
N ILE A 4 10.20 1.26 -6.36
CA ILE A 4 9.45 1.38 -5.11
C ILE A 4 10.20 0.68 -3.99
N ILE A 5 9.81 0.98 -2.76
CA ILE A 5 10.26 0.20 -1.60
C ILE A 5 9.23 -0.88 -1.32
N LYS A 6 9.68 -2.11 -1.08
CA LYS A 6 8.85 -3.21 -0.60
C LYS A 6 9.42 -3.81 0.67
N LEU A 7 8.55 -4.24 1.57
CA LEU A 7 8.93 -5.05 2.73
C LEU A 7 9.01 -6.51 2.29
N GLN A 8 10.23 -7.06 2.27
CA GLN A 8 10.46 -8.49 2.10
C GLN A 8 10.86 -9.07 3.45
N ASP A 9 10.05 -9.99 3.97
CA ASP A 9 10.21 -10.56 5.32
C ASP A 9 10.37 -9.48 6.41
N GLY A 10 9.62 -8.39 6.29
CA GLY A 10 9.64 -7.24 7.21
C GLY A 10 10.83 -6.29 7.04
N THR A 11 11.70 -6.53 6.05
CA THR A 11 12.87 -5.69 5.74
C THR A 11 12.60 -4.83 4.49
N PRO A 12 12.79 -3.50 4.54
CA PRO A 12 12.59 -2.64 3.38
C PRO A 12 13.69 -2.85 2.33
N GLN A 13 13.30 -3.07 1.08
CA GLN A 13 14.19 -3.23 -0.06
C GLN A 13 13.68 -2.42 -1.26
N ILE A 14 14.60 -1.84 -2.02
CA ILE A 14 14.28 -1.16 -3.27
C ILE A 14 14.13 -2.20 -4.38
N VAL A 15 12.98 -2.17 -5.05
CA VAL A 15 12.66 -3.07 -6.17
C VAL A 15 12.21 -2.28 -7.40
N ALA A 16 12.29 -2.90 -8.57
CA ALA A 16 11.70 -2.33 -9.77
C ALA A 16 10.17 -2.30 -9.65
N ASP A 17 9.55 -1.21 -10.10
CA ASP A 17 8.10 -1.13 -10.21
C ASP A 17 7.65 -1.61 -11.58
N GLU A 18 6.91 -2.72 -11.59
CA GLU A 18 6.34 -3.34 -12.79
C GLU A 18 4.90 -2.91 -13.05
N TRP A 19 4.33 -2.05 -12.20
CA TRP A 19 2.95 -1.62 -12.27
C TRP A 19 2.81 -0.20 -12.81
N THR A 20 1.76 0.04 -13.60
CA THR A 20 1.38 1.37 -14.05
C THR A 20 0.13 1.81 -13.31
N VAL A 21 0.25 2.88 -12.52
CA VAL A 21 -0.91 3.54 -11.89
C VAL A 21 -1.63 4.37 -12.95
N LEU A 22 -2.87 4.02 -13.23
CA LEU A 22 -3.72 4.73 -14.18
C LEU A 22 -4.65 5.67 -13.41
N ARG A 23 -4.64 6.94 -13.80
CA ARG A 23 -5.49 8.00 -13.24
C ARG A 23 -6.34 8.56 -14.36
N ALA A 24 -7.61 8.85 -14.06
CA ALA A 24 -8.44 9.56 -15.00
C ALA A 24 -7.86 10.98 -15.23
N PRO A 25 -7.88 11.49 -16.47
CA PRO A 25 -7.48 12.86 -16.75
C PRO A 25 -8.45 13.84 -16.07
N GLU A 26 -8.00 15.08 -15.81
CA GLU A 26 -8.84 16.11 -15.20
C GLU A 26 -10.15 16.29 -16.00
N GLY A 27 -11.28 15.99 -15.37
CA GLY A 27 -12.62 16.11 -15.97
C GLY A 27 -12.98 15.05 -17.01
N GLY A 28 -12.24 13.94 -17.10
CA GLY A 28 -12.52 12.84 -18.02
C GLY A 28 -12.60 11.47 -17.36
N GLU A 29 -12.87 10.45 -18.19
CA GLU A 29 -12.88 9.04 -17.78
C GLU A 29 -11.58 8.35 -18.23
N LEU A 30 -11.18 7.30 -17.52
CA LEU A 30 -10.05 6.47 -17.92
C LEU A 30 -10.41 5.68 -19.18
N ALA A 31 -9.59 5.74 -20.22
CA ALA A 31 -9.88 5.06 -21.48
C ALA A 31 -9.51 3.57 -21.40
N GLN A 32 -10.40 2.68 -21.87
CA GLN A 32 -10.15 1.23 -21.92
C GLN A 32 -8.85 0.90 -22.67
N GLY A 33 -8.53 1.65 -23.74
CA GLY A 33 -7.30 1.46 -24.50
C GLY A 33 -6.02 1.68 -23.67
N GLU A 34 -6.04 2.56 -22.67
CA GLU A 34 -4.90 2.77 -21.75
C GLU A 34 -4.75 1.60 -20.79
N VAL A 35 -5.87 1.07 -20.31
CA VAL A 35 -5.91 -0.11 -19.43
C VAL A 35 -5.39 -1.34 -20.18
N ASP A 36 -5.82 -1.55 -21.42
CA ASP A 36 -5.42 -2.70 -22.24
C ASP A 36 -3.96 -2.63 -22.69
N ALA A 37 -3.42 -1.43 -22.92
CA ALA A 37 -2.01 -1.24 -23.29
C ALA A 37 -1.05 -1.52 -22.12
N ALA A 38 -1.49 -1.32 -20.88
CA ALA A 38 -0.66 -1.54 -19.70
C ALA A 38 -0.55 -3.04 -19.37
N ALA A 39 0.67 -3.59 -19.39
CA ALA A 39 0.92 -5.00 -19.05
C ALA A 39 0.45 -5.35 -17.63
N ARG A 40 0.70 -4.45 -16.67
CA ARG A 40 0.13 -4.50 -15.31
C ARG A 40 -0.41 -3.14 -14.92
N ALA A 41 -1.70 -3.08 -14.65
CA ALA A 41 -2.41 -1.84 -14.37
C ALA A 41 -2.94 -1.77 -12.94
N ILE A 42 -2.84 -0.61 -12.31
CA ILE A 42 -3.57 -0.28 -11.08
C ILE A 42 -4.60 0.78 -11.46
N VAL A 43 -5.89 0.43 -11.40
CA VAL A 43 -7.02 1.30 -11.82
C VAL A 43 -7.79 1.84 -10.61
N PRO A 44 -8.49 2.99 -10.73
CA PRO A 44 -9.32 3.51 -9.64
C PRO A 44 -10.47 2.55 -9.30
N LEU A 45 -10.91 2.53 -8.04
CA LEU A 45 -12.05 1.71 -7.60
C LEU A 45 -13.30 1.90 -8.47
N ALA A 46 -13.68 3.14 -8.75
CA ALA A 46 -14.85 3.45 -9.56
C ALA A 46 -14.78 2.82 -10.96
N TYR A 47 -13.58 2.82 -11.57
CA TYR A 47 -13.37 2.23 -12.88
C TYR A 47 -13.46 0.69 -12.84
N TRP A 48 -12.87 0.08 -11.80
CA TRP A 48 -13.00 -1.35 -11.56
C TRP A 48 -14.46 -1.78 -11.42
N GLN A 49 -15.25 -1.07 -10.60
CA GLN A 49 -16.66 -1.41 -10.37
C GLN A 49 -17.49 -1.31 -11.64
N ALA A 50 -17.26 -0.28 -12.47
CA ALA A 50 -17.97 -0.09 -13.73
C ALA A 50 -17.63 -1.16 -14.78
N ASN A 51 -16.43 -1.77 -14.72
CA ASN A 51 -15.91 -2.69 -15.74
C ASN A 51 -15.57 -4.08 -15.18
N ARG A 52 -16.14 -4.43 -14.02
CA ARG A 52 -15.72 -5.58 -13.21
C ARG A 52 -15.68 -6.88 -14.01
N GLU A 53 -16.72 -7.17 -14.78
CA GLU A 53 -16.82 -8.41 -15.58
C GLU A 53 -15.73 -8.50 -16.65
N ALA A 54 -15.46 -7.40 -17.35
CA ALA A 54 -14.44 -7.34 -18.39
C ALA A 54 -13.01 -7.47 -17.81
N LEU A 55 -12.81 -6.96 -16.59
CA LEU A 55 -11.48 -6.90 -15.95
C LEU A 55 -11.19 -8.09 -15.02
N ALA A 56 -12.21 -8.88 -14.64
CA ALA A 56 -12.07 -9.99 -13.69
C ALA A 56 -11.01 -11.02 -14.10
N SER A 57 -10.93 -11.35 -15.40
CA SER A 57 -9.92 -12.28 -15.92
C SER A 57 -8.50 -11.76 -15.69
N ARG A 58 -8.27 -10.45 -15.89
CA ARG A 58 -6.95 -9.83 -15.67
C ARG A 58 -6.59 -9.74 -14.19
N ALA A 59 -7.56 -9.47 -13.32
CA ALA A 59 -7.37 -9.49 -11.87
C ALA A 59 -6.96 -10.90 -11.40
N GLY A 60 -7.71 -11.93 -11.82
CA GLY A 60 -7.40 -13.33 -11.51
C GLY A 60 -6.06 -13.82 -12.07
N ALA A 61 -5.62 -13.28 -13.21
CA ALA A 61 -4.29 -13.51 -13.79
C ALA A 61 -3.17 -12.70 -13.11
N GLY A 62 -3.49 -11.84 -12.14
CA GLY A 62 -2.50 -11.03 -11.41
C GLY A 62 -1.94 -9.85 -12.20
N THR A 63 -2.61 -9.42 -13.26
CA THR A 63 -2.16 -8.31 -14.15
C THR A 63 -2.97 -7.03 -13.99
N LEU A 64 -3.95 -7.04 -13.09
CA LEU A 64 -4.77 -5.89 -12.76
C LEU A 64 -4.98 -5.81 -11.25
N ALA A 65 -4.91 -4.59 -10.75
CA ALA A 65 -5.08 -4.24 -9.35
C ALA A 65 -5.92 -2.97 -9.23
N VAL A 66 -6.34 -2.64 -8.01
CA VAL A 66 -7.19 -1.48 -7.73
C VAL A 66 -6.49 -0.52 -6.78
N TRP A 67 -6.66 0.78 -6.99
CA TRP A 67 -6.30 1.80 -6.01
C TRP A 67 -7.55 2.51 -5.46
N LEU A 68 -7.50 2.83 -4.17
CA LEU A 68 -8.53 3.54 -3.42
C LEU A 68 -8.14 5.02 -3.29
N ALA A 69 -9.05 5.90 -3.70
CA ALA A 69 -8.98 7.33 -3.40
C ALA A 69 -9.27 7.59 -1.91
N PRO A 70 -8.95 8.79 -1.38
CA PRO A 70 -9.15 9.08 0.04
C PRO A 70 -10.59 8.96 0.55
N ASP A 71 -11.57 9.14 -0.34
CA ASP A 71 -12.99 9.13 0.01
C ASP A 71 -13.66 7.78 -0.34
N ASP A 72 -12.89 6.83 -0.87
CA ASP A 72 -13.37 5.48 -1.15
C ASP A 72 -13.52 4.65 0.13
N GLU A 73 -14.58 3.85 0.18
CA GLU A 73 -14.84 2.89 1.25
C GLU A 73 -14.12 1.56 0.97
N PRO A 74 -13.18 1.09 1.82
CA PRO A 74 -12.46 -0.16 1.61
C PRO A 74 -13.39 -1.38 1.56
N SER A 75 -14.52 -1.29 2.25
CA SER A 75 -15.55 -2.33 2.29
C SER A 75 -16.15 -2.62 0.91
N ALA A 76 -16.10 -1.66 -0.02
CA ALA A 76 -16.59 -1.83 -1.39
C ALA A 76 -15.76 -2.82 -2.23
N LEU A 77 -14.56 -3.20 -1.78
CA LEU A 77 -13.72 -4.23 -2.42
C LEU A 77 -13.86 -5.62 -1.77
N ALA A 78 -14.64 -5.79 -0.69
CA ALA A 78 -14.60 -6.99 0.14
C ALA A 78 -14.71 -8.30 -0.67
N ASP A 79 -15.62 -8.36 -1.63
CA ASP A 79 -15.87 -9.54 -2.47
C ASP A 79 -14.79 -9.77 -3.54
N ASP A 80 -13.97 -8.76 -3.83
CA ASP A 80 -12.95 -8.76 -4.87
C ASP A 80 -11.54 -9.02 -4.34
N LEU A 81 -11.29 -8.75 -3.06
CA LEU A 81 -9.95 -8.83 -2.44
C LEU A 81 -9.26 -10.17 -2.69
N ALA A 82 -10.02 -11.27 -2.71
CA ALA A 82 -9.48 -12.61 -2.97
C ALA A 82 -8.87 -12.75 -4.38
N SER A 83 -9.33 -11.97 -5.35
CA SER A 83 -8.83 -11.98 -6.74
C SER A 83 -7.68 -11.00 -6.98
N LEU A 84 -7.59 -9.93 -6.19
CA LEU A 84 -6.63 -8.85 -6.44
C LEU A 84 -5.24 -9.23 -5.91
N PRO A 85 -4.17 -9.13 -6.73
CA PRO A 85 -2.79 -9.35 -6.28
C PRO A 85 -2.27 -8.21 -5.41
N LEU A 86 -2.87 -7.02 -5.56
CA LEU A 86 -2.45 -5.77 -4.97
C LEU A 86 -3.67 -4.86 -4.74
N VAL A 87 -3.67 -4.13 -3.64
CA VAL A 87 -4.52 -2.95 -3.43
C VAL A 87 -3.60 -1.77 -3.13
N ALA A 88 -3.80 -0.66 -3.84
CA ALA A 88 -3.11 0.59 -3.58
C ALA A 88 -4.02 1.58 -2.84
N VAL A 89 -3.42 2.49 -2.09
CA VAL A 89 -4.12 3.59 -1.41
C VAL A 89 -3.44 4.89 -1.80
N ASP A 90 -4.22 5.82 -2.32
CA ASP A 90 -3.72 7.09 -2.82
C ASP A 90 -3.66 8.16 -1.75
N PHE A 91 -2.51 8.83 -1.68
CA PHE A 91 -2.26 9.98 -0.84
C PHE A 91 -2.06 11.19 -1.75
N PRO A 92 -3.13 11.90 -2.18
CA PRO A 92 -2.98 13.00 -3.14
C PRO A 92 -2.19 14.17 -2.57
N VAL A 93 -2.26 14.37 -1.25
CA VAL A 93 -1.52 15.38 -0.50
C VAL A 93 -1.02 14.82 0.82
N PHE A 94 0.15 15.27 1.27
CA PHE A 94 0.82 14.85 2.49
C PHE A 94 -0.05 14.92 3.76
N ARG A 95 -1.01 15.85 3.79
CA ARG A 95 -1.89 16.10 4.95
C ARG A 95 -3.08 15.15 5.01
N ASP A 96 -3.27 14.29 4.02
CA ASP A 96 -4.38 13.34 4.02
C ASP A 96 -4.05 12.12 4.89
N GLY A 97 -4.77 11.99 6.01
CA GLY A 97 -4.62 10.88 6.93
C GLY A 97 -5.57 9.69 6.68
N ARG A 98 -6.54 9.79 5.76
CA ARG A 98 -7.58 8.75 5.60
C ARG A 98 -6.99 7.42 5.14
N GLY A 99 -5.96 7.47 4.29
CA GLY A 99 -5.28 6.29 3.78
C GLY A 99 -4.70 5.36 4.85
N TYR A 100 -4.31 5.88 6.03
CA TYR A 100 -3.85 5.07 7.16
C TYR A 100 -4.96 4.21 7.76
N SER A 101 -6.15 4.80 7.94
CA SER A 101 -7.34 4.08 8.39
C SER A 101 -7.78 3.04 7.37
N THR A 102 -7.76 3.40 6.08
CA THR A 102 -8.04 2.48 4.97
C THR A 102 -7.13 1.26 5.00
N ALA A 103 -5.82 1.46 5.15
CA ALA A 103 -4.87 0.36 5.26
C ALA A 103 -5.13 -0.54 6.47
N PHE A 104 -5.39 0.06 7.63
CA PHE A 104 -5.71 -0.69 8.84
C PHE A 104 -6.98 -1.54 8.66
N LEU A 105 -8.04 -0.98 8.05
CA LEU A 105 -9.29 -1.71 7.78
C LEU A 105 -9.07 -2.87 6.80
N LEU A 106 -8.29 -2.65 5.74
CA LEU A 106 -7.94 -3.69 4.77
C LEU A 106 -7.25 -4.88 5.44
N ARG A 107 -6.28 -4.63 6.33
CA ARG A 107 -5.58 -5.70 7.07
C ARG A 107 -6.45 -6.33 8.14
N GLN A 108 -7.01 -5.52 9.04
CA GLN A 108 -7.59 -6.00 10.30
C GLN A 108 -9.01 -6.50 10.18
N ARG A 109 -9.84 -5.86 9.33
CA ARG A 109 -11.26 -6.21 9.18
C ARG A 109 -11.53 -7.04 7.94
N LEU A 110 -10.89 -6.69 6.82
CA LEU A 110 -11.12 -7.35 5.55
C LEU A 110 -10.12 -8.48 5.27
N GLY A 111 -9.09 -8.64 6.12
CA GLY A 111 -8.16 -9.77 6.05
C GLY A 111 -7.30 -9.78 4.77
N PHE A 112 -7.10 -8.63 4.12
CA PHE A 112 -6.27 -8.55 2.94
C PHE A 112 -4.80 -8.80 3.31
N THR A 113 -4.21 -9.86 2.78
CA THR A 113 -2.85 -10.32 3.11
C THR A 113 -1.83 -10.14 1.99
N ARG A 114 -2.28 -9.74 0.79
CA ARG A 114 -1.38 -9.48 -0.35
C ARG A 114 -0.83 -8.06 -0.31
N GLU A 115 -0.21 -7.61 -1.40
CA GLU A 115 0.50 -6.34 -1.45
C GLU A 115 -0.44 -5.16 -1.20
N LEU A 116 -0.14 -4.37 -0.17
CA LEU A 116 -0.84 -3.13 0.16
C LEU A 116 0.12 -1.96 -0.08
N ARG A 117 -0.12 -1.20 -1.14
CA ARG A 117 0.79 -0.18 -1.64
C ARG A 117 0.33 1.24 -1.32
N ALA A 118 1.20 2.07 -0.76
CA ALA A 118 1.01 3.52 -0.70
C ALA A 118 1.49 4.16 -2.00
N ILE A 119 0.66 5.02 -2.61
CA ILE A 119 0.97 5.77 -3.84
C ILE A 119 0.64 7.26 -3.67
N GLY A 120 1.21 8.14 -4.50
CA GLY A 120 0.97 9.59 -4.45
C GLY A 120 2.07 10.35 -3.71
N ASP A 121 1.69 11.22 -2.78
CA ASP A 121 2.56 12.08 -1.95
C ASP A 121 3.18 11.31 -0.78
N VAL A 122 3.87 10.20 -1.09
CA VAL A 122 4.52 9.33 -0.11
C VAL A 122 5.93 9.85 0.20
N LEU A 123 6.14 10.22 1.46
CA LEU A 123 7.39 10.82 1.93
C LEU A 123 8.10 9.93 2.96
N ARG A 124 9.43 10.11 3.09
CA ARG A 124 10.31 9.36 3.98
C ARG A 124 9.81 9.34 5.44
N ASP A 125 9.41 10.48 5.96
CA ASP A 125 8.99 10.69 7.34
C ASP A 125 7.71 9.93 7.70
N GLN A 126 6.93 9.52 6.70
CA GLN A 126 5.69 8.76 6.88
C GLN A 126 5.88 7.24 6.80
N LEU A 127 7.02 6.76 6.28
CA LEU A 127 7.18 5.34 5.91
C LEU A 127 7.07 4.38 7.08
N ASP A 128 7.69 4.68 8.22
CA ASP A 128 7.55 3.83 9.42
C ASP A 128 6.09 3.79 9.89
N PHE A 129 5.40 4.93 9.89
CA PHE A 129 4.01 4.99 10.31
C PHE A 129 3.06 4.26 9.34
N MET A 130 3.28 4.41 8.03
CA MET A 130 2.54 3.66 7.00
C MET A 130 2.73 2.14 7.16
N ARG A 131 3.98 1.68 7.37
CA ARG A 131 4.27 0.26 7.69
C ARG A 131 3.43 -0.22 8.87
N ARG A 132 3.38 0.56 9.95
CA ARG A 132 2.63 0.22 11.17
C ARG A 132 1.12 0.14 10.95
N CYS A 133 0.58 0.87 9.98
CA CYS A 133 -0.82 0.76 9.57
C CYS A 133 -1.09 -0.43 8.64
N GLY A 134 -0.05 -1.09 8.13
CA GLY A 134 -0.16 -2.33 7.36
C GLY A 134 0.31 -2.25 5.91
N PHE A 135 0.83 -1.12 5.44
CA PHE A 135 1.45 -1.02 4.12
C PHE A 135 2.73 -1.86 4.05
N ASP A 136 2.93 -2.53 2.93
CA ASP A 136 4.14 -3.32 2.64
C ASP A 136 4.84 -2.88 1.35
N ALA A 137 4.25 -1.97 0.57
CA ALA A 137 4.85 -1.38 -0.61
C ALA A 137 4.66 0.14 -0.63
N PHE A 138 5.67 0.88 -1.07
CA PHE A 138 5.72 2.34 -1.00
C PHE A 138 6.27 2.92 -2.29
N ALA A 139 5.42 3.58 -3.07
CA ALA A 139 5.82 4.37 -4.22
C ALA A 139 6.20 5.78 -3.75
N VAL A 140 7.45 5.93 -3.32
CA VAL A 140 8.02 7.21 -2.86
C VAL A 140 7.89 8.25 -3.98
N ARG A 141 7.51 9.47 -3.58
CA ARG A 141 7.32 10.59 -4.51
C ARG A 141 8.55 10.79 -5.41
N ALA A 142 8.32 11.01 -6.70
CA ALA A 142 9.38 10.97 -7.72
C ALA A 142 10.47 12.04 -7.57
N ASP A 143 10.21 13.14 -6.86
CA ASP A 143 11.17 14.21 -6.56
C ASP A 143 11.99 13.95 -5.27
N LYS A 144 11.81 12.80 -4.62
CA LYS A 144 12.56 12.38 -3.42
C LYS A 144 13.53 11.25 -3.74
N SER A 145 14.62 11.19 -2.98
CA SER A 145 15.58 10.09 -3.06
C SER A 145 15.00 8.83 -2.41
N ILE A 146 14.79 7.79 -3.21
CA ILE A 146 14.33 6.49 -2.71
C ILE A 146 15.39 5.80 -1.83
N ASP A 147 16.67 6.02 -2.10
CA ASP A 147 17.77 5.51 -1.29
C ASP A 147 17.80 6.15 0.10
N ASP A 148 17.55 7.46 0.19
CA ASP A 148 17.42 8.14 1.48
C ASP A 148 16.15 7.70 2.23
N ALA A 149 15.07 7.43 1.49
CA ALA A 149 13.80 7.01 2.06
C ALA A 149 13.90 5.67 2.83
N LEU A 150 14.85 4.79 2.51
CA LEU A 150 15.11 3.57 3.29
C LEU A 150 15.44 3.86 4.76
N ASN A 151 16.06 5.01 5.05
CA ASN A 151 16.39 5.40 6.42
C ASN A 151 15.13 5.69 7.26
N GLY A 152 14.00 6.01 6.61
CA GLY A 152 12.74 6.35 7.29
C GLY A 152 12.13 5.22 8.13
N PHE A 153 12.50 3.95 7.90
CA PHE A 153 11.99 2.81 8.66
C PHE A 153 12.70 2.57 10.00
N GLY A 154 13.86 3.18 10.22
CA GLY A 154 14.75 2.90 11.36
C GLY A 154 14.80 4.01 12.42
N GLU A 155 14.18 5.17 12.18
CA GLU A 155 14.32 6.34 13.04
C GLU A 155 13.70 6.14 14.43
N ILE A 156 12.61 5.37 14.52
CA ILE A 156 11.92 5.06 15.77
C ILE A 156 12.21 3.59 16.14
N SER A 157 13.18 3.40 17.04
CA SER A 157 13.60 2.09 17.52
C SER A 157 12.70 1.51 18.61
N VAL A 158 12.00 2.36 19.37
CA VAL A 158 11.11 1.93 20.46
C VAL A 158 9.71 2.51 20.24
N ARG A 159 8.72 1.62 20.13
CA ARG A 159 7.31 1.96 19.87
C ARG A 159 6.43 1.55 21.04
N TYR A 160 5.73 2.53 21.61
CA TYR A 160 4.84 2.29 22.76
C TYR A 160 3.55 1.55 22.38
N GLN A 161 2.91 1.97 21.29
CA GLN A 161 1.60 1.47 20.87
C GLN A 161 1.72 0.16 20.09
N GLY A 162 0.69 -0.70 20.19
CA GLY A 162 0.50 -1.81 19.27
C GLY A 162 0.10 -1.30 17.88
N ALA A 163 0.33 -2.10 16.86
CA ALA A 163 0.10 -1.78 15.45
C ALA A 163 -0.03 -3.08 14.62
N ILE A 164 -0.22 -2.98 13.30
CA ILE A 164 -0.34 -4.18 12.44
C ILE A 164 0.98 -4.98 12.42
N ASP A 165 2.13 -4.29 12.46
CA ASP A 165 3.46 -4.91 12.45
C ASP A 165 3.85 -5.55 13.80
N GLU A 166 3.38 -4.99 14.92
CA GLU A 166 3.51 -5.57 16.26
C GLU A 166 2.24 -5.26 17.09
N PRO A 167 1.28 -6.20 17.14
CA PRO A 167 0.00 -5.98 17.82
C PRO A 167 0.12 -5.77 19.33
N ARG A 168 1.18 -6.29 19.98
CA ARG A 168 1.32 -6.15 21.43
C ARG A 168 1.93 -4.78 21.75
N PRO A 169 1.26 -3.93 22.54
CA PRO A 169 1.84 -2.66 22.97
C PRO A 169 2.99 -2.90 23.94
N LEU A 170 3.92 -1.95 24.05
CA LEU A 170 5.16 -2.07 24.82
C LEU A 170 4.94 -2.52 26.27
N PHE A 171 3.92 -1.99 26.94
CA PHE A 171 3.62 -2.32 28.34
C PHE A 171 3.07 -3.76 28.55
N ARG A 172 2.67 -4.44 27.47
CA ARG A 172 2.30 -5.87 27.46
C ARG A 172 3.39 -6.76 26.87
N ARG A 173 4.49 -6.18 26.39
CA ARG A 173 5.64 -6.96 25.95
C ARG A 173 6.37 -7.42 27.20
N GLU A 174 6.69 -8.70 27.25
CA GLU A 174 7.58 -9.21 28.29
C GLU A 174 8.88 -8.41 28.22
N ARG A 175 9.36 -7.91 29.37
CA ARG A 175 10.71 -7.35 29.42
C ARG A 175 11.62 -8.49 29.02
N ALA A 176 12.28 -8.37 27.87
CA ALA A 176 13.30 -9.34 27.47
C ALA A 176 14.28 -9.45 28.65
N SER A 177 14.23 -10.57 29.36
CA SER A 177 15.18 -10.89 30.41
C SER A 177 16.52 -11.02 29.71
N THR A 178 17.35 -9.98 29.84
CA THR A 178 18.73 -10.03 29.38
C THR A 178 19.47 -11.01 30.29
N VAL A 179 19.35 -12.30 30.02
CA VAL A 179 20.27 -13.29 30.56
C VAL A 179 21.55 -13.14 29.76
N SER A 180 22.43 -12.27 30.24
CA SER A 180 23.83 -12.26 29.83
C SER A 180 24.45 -13.57 30.31
N ALA A 181 24.61 -14.54 29.41
CA ALA A 181 25.46 -15.69 29.66
C ALA A 181 26.92 -15.19 29.62
N ALA A 182 27.57 -15.20 30.78
CA ALA A 182 29.01 -15.13 30.94
C ALA A 182 29.55 -16.54 31.20
#